data_AF-A0AB73PY81-F1
#
_entry.id   AF-A0AB73PY81-F1
#
_cell.length_a   1.000
_cell.length_b   1.000
_cell.length_c   1.000
_cell.angle_alpha   90.00
_cell.angle_beta   90.00
_cell.angle_gamma   90.00
#
_symmetry.space_group_name_H-M   'P 1'
#
loop_
_entity.id
_entity.type
_entity.pdbx_description
1 polymer ?
#
loop_
_entity_poly.entity_id
_entity_poly.type
_entity_poly.pdbx_seq_one_letter_code
_entity_poly.pdbx_strand_id
1 'polypeptide(L)'
;MKYYFLDGAFYIDGLNSHIPDNAIEINSDEYQRLFDGQANGKIIATGNDGRPILRDAPELTNEQLVALAVRQRASLLATANAVIVPLQDAVDLGMATDAEGALLTEWRKYRVLLSRIDTSAAPDIEWPTPPAE
;
A
#
# COMPACT_ATOMS: atom_id res chain seq x y z
N MET A 1 -22.30 -13.77 -22.90
CA MET A 1 -22.30 -13.83 -21.43
C MET A 1 -23.13 -12.67 -20.93
N LYS A 2 -24.06 -12.88 -20.00
CA LYS A 2 -24.82 -11.78 -19.39
C LYS A 2 -24.18 -11.37 -18.08
N TYR A 3 -24.19 -10.07 -17.82
CA TYR A 3 -23.59 -9.46 -16.63
C TYR A 3 -24.68 -8.70 -15.90
N TYR A 4 -24.65 -8.77 -14.58
CA TYR A 4 -25.60 -8.11 -13.71
C TYR A 4 -24.84 -7.40 -12.59
N PHE A 5 -25.41 -6.30 -12.11
CA PHE A 5 -24.85 -5.52 -11.01
C PHE A 5 -25.91 -5.25 -9.95
N LEU A 6 -25.51 -5.37 -8.69
CA LEU A 6 -26.33 -4.96 -7.55
C LEU A 6 -25.42 -4.58 -6.38
N ASP A 7 -25.64 -3.40 -5.79
CA ASP A 7 -25.01 -2.95 -4.54
C ASP A 7 -23.50 -3.19 -4.44
N GLY A 8 -22.77 -2.88 -5.51
CA GLY A 8 -21.30 -3.02 -5.56
C GLY A 8 -20.79 -4.40 -5.93
N ALA A 9 -21.68 -5.37 -6.23
CA ALA A 9 -21.32 -6.71 -6.65
C ALA A 9 -21.72 -6.98 -8.11
N PHE A 10 -20.89 -7.75 -8.82
CA PHE A 10 -21.20 -8.30 -10.14
C PHE A 10 -21.66 -9.74 -10.03
N TYR A 11 -22.63 -10.10 -10.87
CA TYR A 11 -23.11 -11.46 -11.08
C TYR A 11 -23.04 -11.78 -12.57
N ILE A 12 -22.56 -12.96 -12.90
CA ILE A 12 -22.34 -13.40 -14.26
C ILE A 12 -23.16 -14.66 -14.51
N ASP A 13 -24.01 -14.61 -15.53
CA ASP A 13 -24.81 -15.76 -15.96
C ASP A 13 -23.90 -16.93 -16.34
N GLY A 14 -24.19 -18.12 -15.82
CA GLY A 14 -23.35 -19.31 -15.99
C GLY A 14 -22.12 -19.41 -15.08
N LEU A 15 -21.75 -18.36 -14.33
CA LEU A 15 -20.72 -18.43 -13.27
C LEU A 15 -21.35 -18.43 -11.88
N ASN A 16 -22.32 -17.55 -11.64
CA ASN A 16 -23.04 -17.46 -10.38
C ASN A 16 -24.26 -18.39 -10.42
N SER A 17 -24.40 -19.25 -9.41
CA SER A 17 -25.55 -20.18 -9.27
C SER A 17 -26.86 -19.48 -8.93
N HIS A 18 -26.78 -18.25 -8.43
CA HIS A 18 -27.93 -17.40 -8.13
C HIS A 18 -27.59 -15.95 -8.48
N ILE A 19 -28.53 -15.30 -9.18
CA ILE A 19 -28.50 -13.88 -9.52
C ILE A 19 -29.73 -13.25 -8.85
N PRO A 20 -29.57 -12.18 -8.05
CA PRO A 20 -30.70 -11.52 -7.41
C PRO A 20 -31.70 -10.96 -8.44
N ASP A 21 -33.00 -11.09 -8.16
CA ASP A 21 -34.07 -10.64 -9.07
C ASP A 21 -34.05 -9.12 -9.34
N ASN A 22 -33.52 -8.34 -8.40
CA ASN A 22 -33.35 -6.90 -8.51
C ASN A 22 -32.00 -6.47 -9.08
N ALA A 23 -31.14 -7.40 -9.51
CA ALA A 23 -29.88 -7.08 -10.15
C ALA A 23 -30.12 -6.51 -11.55
N ILE A 24 -29.40 -5.44 -11.87
CA ILE A 24 -29.55 -4.72 -13.12
C ILE A 24 -28.65 -5.37 -14.17
N GLU A 25 -29.22 -5.83 -15.29
CA GLU A 25 -28.44 -6.32 -16.43
C GLU A 25 -27.62 -5.18 -17.04
N ILE A 26 -26.32 -5.41 -17.20
CA ILE A 26 -25.37 -4.54 -17.89
C ILE A 26 -24.79 -5.29 -19.09
N ASN A 27 -24.41 -4.54 -20.13
CA ASN A 27 -23.84 -5.16 -21.32
C ASN A 27 -22.33 -5.43 -21.14
N SER A 28 -21.76 -6.22 -22.04
CA SER A 28 -20.34 -6.61 -21.99
C SER A 28 -19.38 -5.41 -22.09
N ASP A 29 -19.71 -4.40 -22.89
CA ASP A 29 -18.86 -3.20 -23.05
C ASP A 29 -18.82 -2.36 -21.77
N GLU A 30 -19.95 -2.26 -21.08
CA GLU A 30 -20.07 -1.59 -19.78
C GLU A 30 -19.28 -2.35 -18.70
N TYR A 31 -19.43 -3.68 -18.65
CA TYR A 31 -18.64 -4.53 -17.76
C TYR A 31 -17.13 -4.38 -18.00
N GLN A 32 -16.67 -4.40 -19.26
CA GLN A 32 -15.25 -4.22 -19.58
C GLN A 32 -14.74 -2.83 -19.18
N ARG A 33 -15.50 -1.77 -19.49
CA ARG A 33 -15.12 -0.40 -19.08
C ARG A 33 -14.97 -0.26 -17.57
N LEU A 34 -15.85 -0.90 -16.80
CA LEU A 34 -15.80 -0.89 -15.34
C LEU A 34 -14.56 -1.64 -14.84
N PHE A 35 -14.28 -2.80 -15.40
CA PHE A 35 -13.11 -3.62 -15.07
C PHE A 35 -11.80 -2.90 -15.40
N ASP A 36 -11.71 -2.26 -16.57
CA ASP A 36 -10.59 -1.42 -16.97
C ASP A 36 -10.43 -0.22 -16.04
N GLY A 37 -11.54 0.44 -15.68
CA GLY A 37 -11.52 1.54 -14.72
C GLY A 37 -10.94 1.12 -13.37
N GLN A 38 -11.34 -0.04 -12.88
CA GLN A 38 -10.81 -0.61 -11.64
C GLN A 38 -9.31 -0.95 -11.75
N ALA A 39 -8.88 -1.54 -12.87
CA ALA A 39 -7.46 -1.78 -13.13
C ALA A 39 -6.63 -0.47 -13.17
N ASN A 40 -7.27 0.65 -13.49
CA ASN A 40 -6.67 2.00 -13.47
C ASN A 40 -6.91 2.77 -12.15
N GLY A 41 -7.28 2.08 -11.06
CA GLY A 41 -7.35 2.66 -9.72
C GLY A 41 -8.65 3.41 -9.38
N LYS A 42 -9.66 3.36 -10.26
CA LYS A 42 -11.01 3.82 -9.93
C LYS A 42 -11.73 2.77 -9.10
N ILE A 43 -12.75 3.20 -8.36
CA ILE A 43 -13.66 2.31 -7.67
C ILE A 43 -14.97 2.22 -8.45
N ILE A 44 -15.56 1.03 -8.46
CA ILE A 44 -16.92 0.82 -8.97
C ILE A 44 -17.87 1.06 -7.81
N ALA A 45 -18.78 2.02 -7.98
CA ALA A 45 -19.78 2.39 -6.99
C ALA A 45 -21.18 2.27 -7.57
N THR A 46 -22.19 2.15 -6.71
CA THR A 46 -23.60 2.21 -7.12
C THR A 46 -24.01 3.66 -7.33
N GLY A 47 -24.45 3.99 -8.54
CA GLY A 47 -25.04 5.29 -8.88
C GLY A 47 -26.44 5.47 -8.32
N ASN A 48 -26.99 6.68 -8.42
CA ASN A 48 -28.32 7.01 -7.90
C ASN A 48 -29.45 6.23 -8.60
N ASP A 49 -29.19 5.72 -9.81
CA ASP A 49 -30.08 4.87 -10.60
C ASP A 49 -29.87 3.36 -10.36
N GLY A 50 -29.01 3.00 -9.39
CA GLY A 50 -28.63 1.62 -9.10
C GLY A 50 -27.58 1.05 -10.04
N ARG A 51 -27.19 1.76 -11.10
CA ARG A 51 -26.21 1.28 -12.08
C ARG A 51 -24.78 1.46 -11.59
N PRO A 52 -23.84 0.62 -12.07
CA PRO A 52 -22.43 0.78 -11.72
C PRO A 52 -21.85 2.04 -12.37
N ILE A 53 -21.17 2.85 -11.57
CA ILE A 53 -20.43 4.03 -12.04
C ILE A 53 -18.97 3.94 -11.59
N LEU A 54 -18.05 4.45 -12.40
CA LEU A 54 -16.67 4.65 -12.00
C LEU A 54 -16.54 5.94 -11.20
N ARG A 55 -15.91 5.88 -10.04
CA ARG A 55 -15.51 7.05 -9.26
C ARG A 55 -14.04 6.98 -8.94
N ASP A 56 -13.42 8.12 -8.71
CA ASP A 56 -12.08 8.13 -8.15
C ASP A 56 -12.12 7.51 -6.75
N ALA A 57 -11.09 6.73 -6.42
CA ALA A 57 -10.92 6.25 -5.06
C ALA A 57 -10.88 7.48 -4.13
N PRO A 58 -11.57 7.45 -2.98
CA PRO A 58 -11.50 8.56 -2.04
C PRO A 58 -10.04 8.78 -1.65
N GLU A 59 -9.61 10.03 -1.64
CA GLU A 59 -8.30 10.38 -1.09
C GLU A 59 -8.21 9.90 0.36
N LEU A 60 -7.04 9.41 0.75
CA LEU A 60 -6.81 9.03 2.13
C LEU A 60 -6.95 10.25 3.03
N THR A 61 -7.60 10.06 4.18
CA THR A 61 -7.67 11.11 5.18
C THR A 61 -6.27 11.41 5.74
N ASN A 62 -6.07 12.61 6.29
CA ASN A 62 -4.81 12.93 6.96
C ASN A 62 -4.47 11.90 8.06
N GLU A 63 -5.46 11.45 8.84
CA GLU A 63 -5.27 10.38 9.83
C GLU A 63 -4.77 9.07 9.21
N GLN A 64 -5.33 8.66 8.07
CA GLN A 64 -4.87 7.46 7.35
C GLN A 64 -3.46 7.62 6.79
N LEU A 65 -3.12 8.81 6.26
CA LEU A 65 -1.78 9.13 5.77
C LEU A 65 -0.75 9.09 6.90
N VAL A 66 -1.06 9.70 8.05
CA VAL A 66 -0.21 9.65 9.24
C VAL A 66 -0.05 8.20 9.74
N ALA A 67 -1.12 7.42 9.77
CA ALA A 67 -1.06 6.00 10.16
C ALA A 67 -0.23 5.14 9.20
N LEU A 68 -0.20 5.47 7.90
CA LEU A 68 0.70 4.83 6.93
C LEU A 68 2.15 5.25 7.17
N ALA A 69 2.42 6.54 7.39
CA ALA A 69 3.76 7.04 7.69
C ALA A 69 4.33 6.41 8.98
N VAL A 70 3.52 6.27 10.03
CA VAL A 70 3.92 5.57 11.28
C VAL A 70 4.33 4.12 10.99
N ARG A 71 3.54 3.40 10.20
CA ARG A 71 3.84 2.01 9.80
C ARG A 71 5.11 1.92 8.96
N GLN A 72 5.29 2.83 8.00
CA GLN A 72 6.49 2.89 7.17
C GLN A 72 7.75 3.14 8.01
N ARG A 73 7.72 4.13 8.92
CA ARG A 73 8.84 4.40 9.84
C ARG A 73 9.18 3.17 10.68
N ALA A 74 8.17 2.49 11.23
CA ALA A 74 8.38 1.27 12.01
C ALA A 74 9.03 0.15 11.17
N SER A 75 8.58 -0.05 9.93
CA SER A 75 9.16 -1.03 9.01
C SER A 75 10.62 -0.71 8.68
N LEU A 76 10.94 0.54 8.36
CA LEU A 76 12.30 0.96 8.03
C LEU A 76 13.25 0.82 9.23
N LEU A 77 12.76 1.14 10.44
CA LEU A 77 13.51 0.90 11.68
C LEU A 77 13.77 -0.60 11.91
N ALA A 78 12.79 -1.46 11.63
CA ALA A 78 12.97 -2.91 11.74
C ALA A 78 14.02 -3.43 10.75
N THR A 79 13.99 -2.98 9.48
CA THR A 79 15.01 -3.29 8.48
C THR A 79 16.40 -2.82 8.92
N ALA A 80 16.54 -1.57 9.37
CA ALA A 80 17.81 -1.05 9.86
C ALA A 80 18.34 -1.87 11.05
N ASN A 81 17.47 -2.27 11.98
CA ASN A 81 17.87 -3.12 13.10
C ASN A 81 18.34 -4.51 12.64
N ALA A 82 17.69 -5.11 11.63
CA ALA A 82 18.07 -6.41 11.09
C ALA A 82 19.48 -6.40 10.47
N VAL A 83 19.92 -5.26 9.91
CA VAL A 83 21.29 -5.08 9.39
C VAL A 83 22.27 -4.71 10.49
N ILE A 84 21.87 -3.85 11.43
CA ILE A 84 22.75 -3.38 12.53
C ILE A 84 23.15 -4.51 13.46
N VAL A 85 22.25 -5.45 13.80
CA VAL A 85 22.52 -6.53 14.76
C VAL A 85 23.76 -7.37 14.36
N PRO A 86 23.82 -8.00 13.18
CA PRO A 86 24.99 -8.80 12.80
C PRO A 86 26.28 -7.99 12.66
N LEU A 87 26.19 -6.75 12.15
CA LEU A 87 27.35 -5.86 12.08
C LEU A 87 27.87 -5.48 13.48
N GLN A 88 26.94 -5.28 14.42
CA GLN A 88 27.27 -5.02 15.81
C GLN A 88 27.94 -6.22 16.46
N ASP A 89 27.39 -7.42 16.25
CA ASP A 89 27.98 -8.66 16.76
C ASP A 89 29.41 -8.85 16.23
N ALA A 90 29.65 -8.59 14.94
CA ALA A 90 30.99 -8.65 14.36
C ALA A 90 31.96 -7.65 15.03
N VAL A 91 31.51 -6.42 15.32
CA VAL A 91 32.34 -5.43 16.04
C VAL A 91 32.61 -5.88 17.48
N ASP A 92 31.59 -6.35 18.19
CA ASP A 92 31.69 -6.75 19.60
C ASP A 92 32.57 -8.01 19.79
N LEU A 93 32.58 -8.91 18.80
CA LEU A 93 33.44 -10.08 18.76
C LEU A 93 34.85 -9.78 18.21
N GLY A 94 35.12 -8.55 17.77
CA GLY A 94 36.40 -8.18 17.14
C GLY A 94 36.64 -8.85 15.78
N MET A 95 35.57 -9.24 15.10
CA MET A 95 35.56 -9.92 13.80
C MET A 95 35.24 -8.98 12.63
N ALA A 96 34.78 -7.76 12.90
CA ALA A 96 34.41 -6.80 11.88
C ALA A 96 35.61 -6.35 11.04
N THR A 97 35.38 -6.27 9.74
CA THR A 97 36.23 -5.57 8.78
C THR A 97 36.04 -4.05 8.90
N ASP A 98 37.00 -3.27 8.39
CA ASP A 98 36.87 -1.81 8.32
C ASP A 98 35.62 -1.35 7.55
N ALA A 99 35.24 -2.11 6.51
CA ALA A 99 34.05 -1.87 5.72
C ALA A 99 32.77 -2.10 6.55
N GLU A 100 32.69 -3.20 7.31
CA GLU A 100 31.55 -3.47 8.20
C GLU A 100 31.44 -2.42 9.31
N GLY A 101 32.55 -1.94 9.86
CA GLY A 101 32.55 -0.86 10.86
C GLY A 101 32.04 0.48 10.30
N ALA A 102 32.43 0.82 9.06
CA ALA A 102 31.92 1.98 8.36
C ALA A 102 30.42 1.84 8.04
N LEU A 103 30.02 0.67 7.52
CA LEU A 103 28.64 0.35 7.19
C LEU A 103 27.72 0.40 8.43
N LEU A 104 28.16 -0.16 9.56
CA LEU A 104 27.47 -0.08 10.85
C LEU A 104 27.21 1.37 11.27
N THR A 105 28.21 2.24 11.07
CA THR A 105 28.10 3.66 11.40
C THR A 105 27.03 4.35 10.55
N GLU A 106 27.01 4.09 9.25
CA GLU A 106 26.00 4.65 8.34
C GLU A 106 24.59 4.13 8.66
N TRP A 107 24.43 2.82 8.93
CA TRP A 107 23.13 2.27 9.32
C TRP A 107 22.62 2.82 10.66
N ARG A 108 23.51 3.04 11.63
CA ARG A 108 23.15 3.68 12.91
C ARG A 108 22.71 5.13 12.70
N LYS A 109 23.40 5.91 11.86
CA LYS A 109 22.98 7.26 11.48
C LYS A 109 21.60 7.24 10.83
N TYR A 110 21.40 6.35 9.85
CA TYR A 110 20.12 6.14 9.17
C TYR A 110 18.98 5.83 10.16
N ARG A 111 19.18 4.88 11.08
CA ARG A 111 18.20 4.55 12.11
C ARG A 111 17.84 5.74 13.01
N VAL A 112 18.83 6.56 13.37
CA VAL A 112 18.58 7.78 14.17
C VAL A 112 17.79 8.81 13.36
N LEU A 113 18.12 9.02 12.09
CA LEU A 113 17.35 9.91 11.21
C LEU A 113 15.89 9.45 11.11
N LEU A 114 15.66 8.15 10.86
CA LEU A 114 14.32 7.56 10.84
C LEU A 114 13.55 7.80 12.14
N SER A 115 14.18 7.60 13.30
CA SER A 115 13.51 7.78 14.60
C SER A 115 13.04 9.22 14.86
N ARG A 116 13.66 10.21 14.20
CA ARG A 116 13.36 11.63 14.34
C ARG A 116 12.31 12.14 13.36
N ILE A 117 11.89 11.32 12.40
CA ILE A 117 10.85 11.70 11.43
C ILE A 117 9.55 11.97 12.17
N ASP A 118 9.00 13.15 11.94
CA ASP A 118 7.65 13.50 12.34
C ASP A 118 6.66 12.95 11.31
N THR A 119 5.93 11.90 11.71
CA THR A 119 4.95 11.26 10.84
C THR A 119 3.66 12.05 10.69
N SER A 120 3.44 13.10 11.50
CA SER A 120 2.28 13.98 11.37
C SER A 120 2.36 14.90 10.16
N ALA A 121 3.56 15.07 9.59
CA ALA A 121 3.79 15.84 8.37
C ALA A 121 3.34 15.11 7.07
N ALA A 122 2.71 13.93 7.18
CA ALA A 122 2.24 13.19 6.02
C ALA A 122 1.21 14.01 5.20
N PRO A 123 1.28 13.95 3.86
CA PRO A 123 2.13 13.08 3.04
C PRO A 123 3.54 13.64 2.75
N ASP A 124 3.83 14.88 3.16
CA ASP A 124 5.04 15.63 2.83
C ASP A 124 6.22 15.27 3.76
N ILE A 125 6.65 14.00 3.69
CA ILE A 125 7.76 13.47 4.49
C ILE A 125 8.95 13.15 3.59
N GLU A 126 10.09 13.76 3.86
CA GLU A 126 11.38 13.37 3.27
C GLU A 126 11.99 12.19 4.02
N TRP A 127 11.86 10.99 3.45
CA TRP A 127 12.47 9.79 4.01
C TRP A 127 13.97 9.76 3.71
N PRO A 128 14.83 9.47 4.71
CA PRO A 128 16.25 9.27 4.45
C PRO A 128 16.45 8.07 3.53
N THR A 129 17.51 8.11 2.74
CA THR A 129 17.92 6.99 1.89
C THR A 129 18.68 5.95 2.73
N PRO A 130 18.39 4.64 2.59
CA PRO A 130 19.17 3.61 3.26
C PRO A 130 20.62 3.60 2.71
N PRO A 131 21.62 3.25 3.55
CA PRO A 131 22.98 3.01 3.07
C PRO A 131 23.03 1.91 2.00
N ALA A 132 24.02 1.98 1.10
CA ALA A 132 24.33 0.88 0.20
C ALA A 132 24.94 -0.28 1.00
N GLU A 133 24.59 -1.51 0.62
CA GLU A 133 25.19 -2.75 1.15
C GLU A 133 26.64 -2.92 0.70
#